data_AF-A0A920FPX7-F1
#
_entry.id   AF-A0A920FPX7-F1
#
_cell.length_a   1.000
_cell.length_b   1.000
_cell.length_c   1.000
_cell.angle_alpha   90.00
_cell.angle_beta   90.00
_cell.angle_gamma   90.00
#
_symmetry.space_group_name_H-M   'P 1'
#
loop_
_entity.id
_entity.type
_entity.pdbx_description
1 polymer ?
#
loop_
_entity_poly.entity_id
_entity_poly.type
_entity_poly.pdbx_seq_one_letter_code
_entity_poly.pdbx_strand_id
1 'polypeptide(L)'
;MEELEKLRKEIDKLDKMIAELISKRQGLSNKILEAKGGKFTYDPVRERKVMEKIFSYDIDSKLAERIWRQIIAFNLSKQKKLKIGHLGDDKFTIAAYESYFGPYFENRDFKNVTKLMEGINNKIIDALIIEKSQLALTKINSKIKIVSEFPLNEYFYKKKYLILK
;
A
#
# COMPACT_ATOMS: atom_id res chain seq x y z
N MET A 1 1.76 -28.50 30.43
CA MET A 1 0.79 -27.39 30.56
C MET A 1 1.47 -26.11 31.05
N GLU A 2 2.32 -26.15 32.08
CA GLU A 2 2.98 -24.95 32.62
C GLU A 2 3.97 -24.27 31.65
N GLU A 3 4.76 -25.04 30.90
CA GLU A 3 5.69 -24.50 29.89
C GLU A 3 4.97 -23.78 28.74
N LEU A 4 3.88 -24.38 28.24
CA LEU A 4 3.02 -23.76 27.23
C LEU A 4 2.48 -22.41 27.72
N GLU A 5 2.06 -22.33 28.98
CA GLU A 5 1.54 -21.09 29.56
C GLU A 5 2.62 -20.03 29.74
N LYS A 6 3.85 -20.43 30.08
CA LYS A 6 5.01 -19.53 30.13
C LYS A 6 5.30 -18.94 28.74
N LEU A 7 5.34 -19.77 27.70
CA LEU A 7 5.56 -19.32 26.32
C LEU A 7 4.46 -18.37 25.83
N ARG A 8 3.19 -18.65 26.15
CA ARG A 8 2.08 -17.75 25.80
C ARG A 8 2.21 -16.38 26.46
N LYS A 9 2.58 -16.33 27.75
CA LYS A 9 2.82 -15.06 28.45
C LYS A 9 3.99 -14.27 27.87
N GLU A 10 4.99 -14.94 27.30
CA GLU A 10 6.07 -14.28 26.57
C GLU A 10 5.57 -13.68 25.26
N ILE A 11 4.74 -14.41 24.51
CA ILE A 11 4.07 -13.89 23.30
C ILE A 11 3.22 -12.66 23.63
N ASP A 12 2.39 -12.71 24.67
CA ASP A 12 1.54 -11.58 25.08
C ASP A 12 2.35 -10.31 25.37
N LYS A 13 3.52 -10.47 26.01
CA LYS A 13 4.44 -9.35 26.27
C LYS A 13 5.00 -8.79 24.96
N LEU A 14 5.41 -9.64 24.03
CA LEU A 14 5.90 -9.23 22.72
C LEU A 14 4.81 -8.52 21.90
N ASP A 15 3.59 -9.04 21.90
CA ASP A 15 2.45 -8.44 21.18
C ASP A 15 2.10 -7.06 21.73
N LYS A 16 2.17 -6.88 23.05
CA LYS A 16 2.04 -5.55 23.66
C LYS A 16 3.12 -4.59 23.16
N MET A 17 4.38 -5.03 23.12
CA MET A 17 5.49 -4.22 22.61
C MET A 17 5.31 -3.87 21.13
N ILE A 18 4.85 -4.83 20.31
CA ILE A 18 4.55 -4.60 18.88
C ILE A 18 3.46 -3.52 18.74
N ALA A 19 2.37 -3.62 19.50
CA ALA A 19 1.28 -2.64 19.47
C ALA A 19 1.76 -1.24 19.86
N GLU A 20 2.57 -1.13 20.92
CA GLU A 20 3.16 0.14 21.35
C GLU A 20 4.10 0.74 20.29
N LEU A 21 4.92 -0.08 19.64
CA LEU A 21 5.82 0.37 18.56
C LEU A 21 5.04 0.83 17.32
N ILE A 22 3.97 0.13 16.94
CA ILE A 22 3.09 0.54 15.84
C ILE A 22 2.44 1.89 16.16
N SER A 23 1.93 2.07 17.38
CA SER A 23 1.34 3.34 17.83
C SER A 23 2.36 4.49 17.82
N LYS A 24 3.59 4.26 18.32
CA LYS A 24 4.68 5.24 18.24
C LYS A 24 5.01 5.61 16.79
N ARG A 25 5.07 4.63 15.88
CA ARG A 25 5.30 4.86 14.44
C ARG A 25 4.15 5.65 13.79
N GLN A 26 2.91 5.39 14.18
CA GLN A 26 1.74 6.17 13.76
C GLN A 26 1.88 7.64 14.17
N GLY A 27 2.25 7.90 15.42
CA GLY A 27 2.48 9.27 15.91
C GLY A 27 3.54 10.04 15.11
N LEU A 28 4.60 9.37 14.64
CA LEU A 28 5.61 9.99 13.78
C LEU A 28 5.06 10.42 12.41
N SER A 29 4.06 9.70 11.89
CA SER A 29 3.46 10.02 10.60
C SER A 29 2.72 11.37 10.66
N ASN A 30 2.08 11.68 11.78
CA ASN A 30 1.42 12.98 12.01
C ASN A 30 2.44 14.11 12.13
N LYS A 31 3.52 13.89 12.91
CA LYS A 31 4.61 14.87 13.04
C LYS A 31 5.28 15.19 11.70
N ILE A 32 5.41 14.19 10.81
CA ILE A 32 5.95 14.41 9.45
C ILE A 32 5.01 15.30 8.63
N LEU A 33 3.69 15.16 8.76
CA LEU A 33 2.73 16.02 8.06
C LEU A 33 2.83 17.47 8.55
N GLU A 34 2.92 17.67 9.87
CA GLU A 34 3.14 18.99 10.49
C GLU A 34 4.45 19.62 10.00
N ALA A 35 5.55 18.85 9.99
CA ALA A 35 6.84 19.31 9.48
C ALA A 35 6.82 19.69 7.97
N LYS A 36 5.87 19.14 7.21
CA LYS A 36 5.60 19.51 5.80
C LYS A 36 4.65 20.70 5.66
N GLY A 37 4.37 21.43 6.75
CA GLY A 37 3.44 22.55 6.76
C GLY A 37 1.98 22.13 6.58
N GLY A 38 1.62 20.93 7.01
CA GLY A 38 0.25 20.39 6.88
C GLY A 38 -0.12 19.94 5.46
N LYS A 39 0.79 20.06 4.48
CA LYS A 39 0.51 19.69 3.10
C LYS A 39 0.66 18.18 2.89
N PHE A 40 -0.49 17.52 2.72
CA PHE A 40 -0.51 16.10 2.37
C PHE A 40 0.17 15.84 1.01
N THR A 41 1.00 14.79 0.95
CA THR A 41 1.60 14.31 -0.30
C THR A 41 1.65 12.79 -0.27
N TYR A 42 0.94 12.15 -1.21
CA TYR A 42 1.11 10.72 -1.46
C TYR A 42 2.44 10.48 -2.19
N ASP A 43 3.36 9.73 -1.58
CA ASP A 43 4.73 9.52 -2.07
C ASP A 43 5.12 8.03 -2.07
N PRO A 44 4.72 7.28 -3.12
CA PRO A 44 5.03 5.85 -3.23
C PRO A 44 6.53 5.54 -3.35
N VAL A 45 7.33 6.50 -3.83
CA VAL A 45 8.79 6.36 -3.89
C VAL A 45 9.37 6.29 -2.48
N ARG A 46 8.89 7.13 -1.55
CA ARG A 46 9.26 7.05 -0.13
C ARG A 46 8.81 5.74 0.51
N GLU A 47 7.63 5.23 0.16
CA GLU A 47 7.12 3.93 0.64
C GLU A 47 7.99 2.76 0.18
N ARG A 48 8.41 2.76 -1.09
CA ARG A 48 9.35 1.77 -1.63
C ARG A 48 10.66 1.74 -0.84
N LYS A 49 11.23 2.92 -0.55
CA LYS A 49 12.44 3.04 0.29
C LYS A 49 12.24 2.55 1.73
N VAL A 50 11.02 2.68 2.30
CA VAL A 50 10.72 2.02 3.59
C VAL A 50 10.89 0.53 3.42
N MET A 51 10.22 -0.05 2.42
CA MET A 51 10.13 -1.49 2.22
C MET A 51 11.49 -2.12 1.94
N GLU A 52 12.28 -1.54 1.05
CA GLU A 52 13.66 -1.97 0.78
C GLU A 52 14.50 -2.00 2.06
N LYS A 53 14.33 -1.01 2.94
CA LYS A 53 15.00 -1.01 4.25
C LYS A 53 14.46 -2.10 5.19
N ILE A 54 13.17 -2.38 5.19
CA ILE A 54 12.62 -3.48 6.00
C ILE A 54 13.11 -4.83 5.53
N PHE A 55 13.21 -5.05 4.22
CA PHE A 55 13.72 -6.30 3.65
C PHE A 55 15.20 -6.54 3.96
N SER A 56 15.94 -5.50 4.39
CA SER A 56 17.32 -5.64 4.85
C SER A 56 17.46 -6.12 6.30
N TYR A 57 16.35 -6.23 7.04
CA TYR A 57 16.34 -6.73 8.42
C TYR A 57 16.12 -8.25 8.44
N ASP A 58 16.37 -8.85 9.60
CA ASP A 58 16.12 -10.28 9.84
C ASP A 58 14.61 -10.54 10.00
N ILE A 59 13.90 -10.60 8.86
CA ILE A 59 12.47 -10.88 8.77
C ILE A 59 12.14 -11.49 7.42
N ASP A 60 11.20 -12.44 7.37
CA ASP A 60 10.68 -12.97 6.11
C ASP A 60 10.13 -11.82 5.24
N SER A 61 10.66 -11.73 4.03
CA SER A 61 10.39 -10.60 3.12
C SER A 61 8.93 -10.55 2.65
N LYS A 62 8.25 -11.70 2.56
CA LYS A 62 6.82 -11.77 2.18
C LYS A 62 5.94 -11.29 3.33
N LEU A 63 6.24 -11.72 4.55
CA LEU A 63 5.58 -11.26 5.77
C LEU A 63 5.78 -9.76 5.96
N ALA A 64 7.02 -9.29 5.83
CA ALA A 64 7.40 -7.89 5.93
C ALA A 64 6.61 -7.03 4.94
N GLU A 65 6.54 -7.44 3.67
CA GLU A 65 5.80 -6.68 2.66
C GLU A 65 4.32 -6.54 3.04
N ARG A 66 3.67 -7.62 3.50
CA ARG A 66 2.26 -7.59 3.91
C ARG A 66 2.02 -6.70 5.12
N ILE A 67 2.78 -6.90 6.19
CA ILE A 67 2.59 -6.15 7.44
C ILE A 67 2.86 -4.66 7.22
N TRP A 68 4.00 -4.30 6.65
CA TRP A 68 4.35 -2.89 6.50
C TRP A 68 3.45 -2.18 5.50
N ARG A 69 2.88 -2.87 4.52
CA ARG A 69 1.99 -2.25 3.55
C ARG A 69 0.70 -1.80 4.21
N GLN A 70 0.12 -2.64 5.07
CA GLN A 70 -1.08 -2.30 5.85
C GLN A 70 -0.80 -1.18 6.84
N ILE A 71 0.35 -1.20 7.53
CA ILE A 71 0.74 -0.10 8.43
C ILE A 71 0.90 1.22 7.66
N ILE A 72 1.57 1.21 6.50
CA ILE A 72 1.76 2.41 5.66
C ILE A 72 0.41 2.93 5.15
N ALA A 73 -0.41 2.04 4.58
CA ALA A 73 -1.70 2.37 4.00
C ALA A 73 -2.65 2.98 5.05
N PHE A 74 -2.74 2.37 6.23
CA PHE A 74 -3.54 2.90 7.34
C PHE A 74 -3.09 4.30 7.72
N ASN A 75 -1.78 4.51 7.95
CA ASN A 75 -1.22 5.81 8.35
C ASN A 75 -1.49 6.88 7.29
N LEU A 76 -1.30 6.55 6.01
CA LEU A 76 -1.57 7.45 4.91
C LEU A 76 -3.06 7.83 4.86
N SER A 77 -3.95 6.87 5.08
CA SER A 77 -5.41 7.09 5.07
C SER A 77 -5.90 8.00 6.19
N LYS A 78 -5.17 8.09 7.30
CA LYS A 78 -5.47 9.00 8.41
C LYS A 78 -5.14 10.45 8.06
N GLN A 79 -4.26 10.68 7.09
CA GLN A 79 -3.91 12.02 6.62
C GLN A 79 -4.82 12.48 5.48
N LYS A 80 -5.10 11.60 4.51
CA LYS A 80 -6.06 11.86 3.43
C LYS A 80 -6.70 10.55 2.96
N LYS A 81 -8.01 10.55 2.83
CA LYS A 81 -8.75 9.49 2.11
C LYS A 81 -8.63 9.71 0.61
N LEU A 82 -7.62 9.08 0.01
CA LEU A 82 -7.42 9.03 -1.44
C LEU A 82 -8.55 8.28 -2.14
N LYS A 83 -8.85 8.69 -3.36
CA LYS A 83 -9.68 7.93 -4.32
C LYS A 83 -8.76 7.06 -5.17
N ILE A 84 -8.91 5.75 -5.07
CA ILE A 84 -8.07 4.80 -5.78
C ILE A 84 -8.91 4.05 -6.80
N GLY A 85 -8.49 4.09 -8.06
CA GLY A 85 -9.16 3.36 -9.14
C GLY A 85 -8.54 1.99 -9.40
N HIS A 86 -9.37 1.01 -9.76
CA HIS A 86 -8.93 -0.26 -10.32
C HIS A 86 -9.98 -0.87 -11.25
N LEU A 87 -9.66 -1.99 -11.90
CA LEU A 87 -10.62 -2.75 -12.70
C LEU A 87 -11.48 -3.62 -11.78
N GLY A 88 -12.81 -3.44 -11.82
CA GLY A 88 -13.73 -4.04 -10.85
C GLY A 88 -14.17 -5.49 -11.17
N ASP A 89 -13.92 -5.97 -12.39
CA ASP A 89 -14.27 -7.31 -12.85
C ASP A 89 -13.14 -8.34 -12.67
N ASP A 90 -11.93 -7.89 -12.34
CA ASP A 90 -10.77 -8.76 -12.09
C ASP A 90 -10.53 -8.97 -10.59
N LYS A 91 -10.91 -10.16 -10.10
CA LYS A 91 -10.69 -10.59 -8.71
C LYS A 91 -9.23 -10.49 -8.25
N PHE A 92 -8.26 -10.66 -9.15
CA PHE A 92 -6.85 -10.58 -8.79
C PHE A 92 -6.42 -9.12 -8.61
N THR A 93 -6.93 -8.21 -9.44
CA THR A 93 -6.75 -6.77 -9.27
C THR A 93 -7.39 -6.28 -7.96
N ILE A 94 -8.59 -6.74 -7.62
CA ILE A 94 -9.23 -6.45 -6.32
C ILE A 94 -8.34 -6.94 -5.16
N ALA A 95 -7.86 -8.19 -5.23
CA ALA A 95 -7.00 -8.72 -4.18
C ALA A 95 -5.65 -7.98 -4.07
N ALA A 96 -5.11 -7.50 -5.19
CA ALA A 96 -3.89 -6.68 -5.21
C ALA A 96 -4.14 -5.30 -4.61
N TYR A 97 -5.29 -4.69 -4.91
CA TYR A 97 -5.74 -3.46 -4.28
C TYR A 97 -5.83 -3.62 -2.77
N GLU A 98 -6.53 -4.64 -2.26
CA GLU A 98 -6.66 -4.89 -0.82
C GLU A 98 -5.29 -5.15 -0.16
N SER A 99 -4.39 -5.85 -0.85
CA SER A 99 -3.05 -6.10 -0.33
C SER A 99 -2.18 -4.85 -0.26
N TYR A 100 -2.33 -3.92 -1.23
CA TYR A 100 -1.54 -2.69 -1.29
C TYR A 100 -2.12 -1.53 -0.47
N PHE A 101 -3.43 -1.31 -0.58
CA PHE A 101 -4.12 -0.15 -0.02
C PHE A 101 -4.97 -0.50 1.21
N GLY A 102 -5.35 -1.77 1.37
CA GLY A 102 -6.29 -2.20 2.39
C GLY A 102 -7.67 -1.54 2.27
N PRO A 103 -8.54 -1.73 3.26
CA PRO A 103 -9.90 -1.20 3.26
C PRO A 103 -9.95 0.29 3.67
N TYR A 104 -8.84 1.02 3.52
CA TYR A 104 -8.65 2.31 4.17
C TYR A 104 -8.96 3.52 3.28
N PHE A 105 -9.12 3.32 1.97
CA PHE A 105 -9.29 4.39 0.96
C PHE A 105 -10.65 4.31 0.27
N GLU A 106 -11.00 5.36 -0.49
CA GLU A 106 -12.20 5.37 -1.31
C GLU A 106 -11.94 4.59 -2.60
N ASN A 107 -12.54 3.41 -2.71
CA ASN A 107 -12.41 2.55 -3.87
C ASN A 107 -13.32 3.03 -5.03
N ARG A 108 -12.81 3.00 -6.26
CA ARG A 108 -13.53 3.32 -7.49
C ARG A 108 -13.33 2.24 -8.54
N ASP A 109 -14.38 1.50 -8.82
CA ASP A 109 -14.39 0.47 -9.86
C ASP A 109 -14.55 1.07 -11.25
N PHE A 110 -13.74 0.58 -12.18
CA PHE A 110 -13.84 0.90 -13.60
C PHE A 110 -14.04 -0.37 -14.43
N LYS A 111 -14.81 -0.24 -15.52
CA LYS A 111 -15.17 -1.36 -16.41
C LYS A 111 -14.05 -1.77 -17.38
N ASN A 112 -13.09 -0.89 -17.66
CA ASN A 112 -11.98 -1.16 -18.57
C ASN A 112 -10.85 -0.14 -18.36
N VAL A 113 -9.69 -0.45 -18.95
CA VAL A 113 -8.47 0.36 -18.85
C VAL A 113 -8.68 1.77 -19.38
N THR A 114 -9.40 1.95 -20.49
CA THR A 114 -9.67 3.27 -21.06
C THR A 114 -10.39 4.19 -20.07
N LYS A 115 -11.47 3.70 -19.44
CA LYS A 115 -12.22 4.46 -18.43
C LYS A 115 -11.41 4.71 -17.17
N LEU A 116 -10.60 3.74 -16.74
CA LEU A 116 -9.68 3.93 -15.62
C LEU A 116 -8.66 5.05 -15.89
N MET A 117 -8.08 5.06 -17.10
CA MET A 117 -7.13 6.08 -17.54
C MET A 117 -7.77 7.46 -17.74
N GLU A 118 -9.00 7.53 -18.24
CA GLU A 118 -9.79 8.77 -18.25
C GLU A 118 -10.03 9.29 -16.82
N GLY A 119 -10.32 8.39 -15.88
CA GLY A 119 -10.56 8.71 -14.47
C GLY A 119 -9.38 9.44 -13.83
N ILE A 120 -8.16 8.95 -14.01
CA ILE A 120 -6.95 9.60 -13.47
C ILE A 120 -6.61 10.90 -14.21
N ASN A 121 -6.75 10.94 -15.55
CA ASN A 121 -6.50 12.17 -16.32
C ASN A 121 -7.44 13.32 -15.92
N ASN A 122 -8.71 13.00 -15.67
CA ASN A 122 -9.74 13.95 -15.27
C ASN A 122 -9.76 14.21 -13.76
N LYS A 123 -8.80 13.68 -13.00
CA LYS A 123 -8.69 13.82 -11.52
C LYS A 123 -9.93 13.33 -10.76
N ILE A 124 -10.66 12.35 -11.32
CA ILE A 124 -11.76 11.65 -10.64
C ILE A 124 -11.19 10.75 -9.53
N ILE A 125 -9.99 10.20 -9.77
CA ILE A 125 -9.20 9.41 -8.81
C ILE A 125 -7.84 10.08 -8.58
N ASP A 126 -7.25 9.84 -7.40
CA ASP A 126 -5.93 10.36 -7.02
C ASP A 126 -4.79 9.43 -7.46
N ALA A 127 -5.05 8.13 -7.56
CA ALA A 127 -4.12 7.10 -8.02
C ALA A 127 -4.89 5.88 -8.55
N LEU A 128 -4.20 4.98 -9.24
CA LEU A 128 -4.76 3.70 -9.68
C LEU A 128 -3.79 2.55 -9.46
N ILE A 129 -4.34 1.33 -9.40
CA ILE A 129 -3.60 0.08 -9.49
C ILE A 129 -4.08 -0.73 -10.70
N ILE A 130 -3.14 -1.24 -11.48
CA ILE A 130 -3.40 -1.98 -12.71
C ILE A 130 -2.37 -3.10 -12.89
N GLU A 131 -2.76 -4.23 -13.49
CA GLU A 131 -1.81 -5.27 -13.86
C GLU A 131 -0.84 -4.74 -14.92
N LYS A 132 0.46 -5.04 -14.78
CA LYS A 132 1.53 -4.55 -15.67
C LYS A 132 1.30 -4.88 -17.15
N SER A 133 0.74 -6.05 -17.45
CA SER A 133 0.43 -6.50 -18.82
C SER A 133 -0.69 -5.68 -19.48
N GLN A 134 -1.68 -5.26 -18.70
CA GLN A 134 -2.84 -4.50 -19.19
C GLN A 134 -2.46 -3.06 -19.58
N LEU A 135 -1.44 -2.50 -18.92
CA LEU A 135 -0.93 -1.16 -19.23
C LEU A 135 -0.10 -1.14 -20.53
N ALA A 136 0.57 -2.24 -20.89
CA ALA A 136 1.40 -2.31 -22.10
C ALA A 136 0.62 -2.06 -23.40
N LEU A 137 -0.71 -2.23 -23.35
CA LEU A 137 -1.63 -2.03 -24.47
C LEU A 137 -2.17 -0.60 -24.58
N THR A 138 -1.82 0.31 -23.67
CA THR A 138 -2.38 1.67 -23.59
C THR A 138 -1.31 2.75 -23.65
N LYS A 139 -1.55 3.80 -24.44
CA LYS A 139 -0.68 5.00 -24.47
C LYS A 139 -0.88 5.80 -23.18
N ILE A 140 0.18 5.91 -22.37
CA ILE A 140 0.18 6.74 -21.16
C ILE A 140 0.47 8.20 -21.57
N ASN A 141 -0.37 9.13 -21.13
CA ASN A 141 -0.13 10.56 -21.26
C ASN A 141 1.09 10.98 -20.41
N SER A 142 1.89 11.95 -20.86
CA SER A 142 3.12 12.41 -20.18
C SER A 142 2.93 12.90 -18.74
N LYS A 143 1.70 13.22 -18.34
CA LYS A 143 1.35 13.69 -17.00
C LYS A 143 1.18 12.56 -15.97
N ILE A 144 0.91 11.33 -16.38
CA ILE A 144 0.71 10.19 -15.49
C ILE A 144 2.02 9.43 -15.37
N LYS A 145 2.43 9.10 -14.14
CA LYS A 145 3.67 8.38 -13.89
C LYS A 145 3.42 7.06 -13.18
N ILE A 146 4.16 6.03 -13.57
CA ILE A 146 4.33 4.83 -12.75
C ILE A 146 5.20 5.22 -11.55
N VAL A 147 4.63 5.15 -10.35
CA VAL A 147 5.28 5.61 -9.12
C VAL A 147 5.69 4.47 -8.20
N SER A 148 5.12 3.27 -8.38
CA SER A 148 5.52 2.07 -7.67
C SER A 148 5.14 0.79 -8.43
N GLU A 149 5.73 -0.33 -8.02
CA GLU A 149 5.34 -1.66 -8.44
C GLU A 149 4.92 -2.48 -7.21
N PHE A 150 4.02 -3.44 -7.39
CA PHE A 150 3.57 -4.34 -6.34
C PHE A 150 3.36 -5.78 -6.86
N PRO A 151 3.79 -6.81 -6.12
CA PRO A 151 4.65 -6.73 -4.94
C PRO A 151 6.07 -6.34 -5.30
N LEU A 152 6.89 -6.08 -4.31
CA LEU A 152 8.30 -5.81 -4.47
C LEU A 152 9.12 -7.11 -4.49
N ASN A 153 8.78 -8.09 -3.65
CA ASN A 153 9.54 -9.34 -3.56
C ASN A 153 9.07 -10.39 -4.58
N GLU A 154 8.04 -11.15 -4.24
CA GLU A 154 7.50 -12.20 -5.10
C GLU A 154 6.29 -11.73 -5.89
N TYR A 155 5.96 -12.43 -6.98
CA TYR A 155 4.76 -12.11 -7.74
C TYR A 155 3.49 -12.44 -6.93
N PHE A 156 2.59 -11.47 -6.79
CA PHE A 156 1.27 -11.70 -6.21
C PHE A 156 0.41 -12.43 -7.21
N TYR A 157 0.02 -13.66 -6.91
CA TYR A 157 -0.69 -14.53 -7.87
C TYR A 157 0.01 -14.63 -9.24
N LYS A 158 1.36 -14.67 -9.25
CA LYS A 158 2.18 -14.68 -10.48
C LYS A 158 2.03 -13.41 -11.36
N LYS A 159 1.47 -12.32 -10.82
CA LYS A 159 1.31 -11.02 -11.49
C LYS A 159 2.11 -9.92 -10.80
N LYS A 160 2.44 -8.88 -11.57
CA LYS A 160 2.97 -7.59 -11.08
C LYS A 160 1.96 -6.50 -11.41
N TYR A 161 1.74 -5.63 -10.45
CA TYR A 161 0.83 -4.51 -10.52
C TYR A 161 1.65 -3.23 -10.49
N LEU A 162 1.13 -2.20 -11.15
CA LEU A 162 1.70 -0.88 -11.22
C LEU A 162 0.80 0.10 -10.50
N ILE A 163 1.41 1.00 -9.75
CA ILE A 163 0.71 2.11 -9.10
C ILE A 163 1.02 3.34 -9.94
N LEU A 164 -0.03 3.99 -10.44
CA LEU A 164 0.09 5.21 -11.23
C LEU A 164 -0.54 6.39 -10.47
N LYS A 165 0.05 7.57 -10.65
CA LYS A 165 -0.35 8.85 -10.06
C LYS A 165 -0.09 10.00 -11.04
#